data_AF-A0A7V9ZP80-F1
#
_entry.id   AF-A0A7V9ZP80-F1
#
_cell.length_a   1.000
_cell.length_b   1.000
_cell.length_c   1.000
_cell.angle_alpha   90.00
_cell.angle_beta   90.00
_cell.angle_gamma   90.00
#
_symmetry.space_group_name_H-M   'P 1'
#
loop_
_entity.id
_entity.type
_entity.pdbx_description
1 polymer ?
#
loop_
_entity_poly.entity_id
_entity_poly.type
_entity_poly.pdbx_seq_one_letter_code
_entity_poly.pdbx_strand_id
1 'polypeptide(L)'
;HLLDKNVPAESNALGAHGYRRVVEYLKGLRDLESAIEQTKLDVRHYSKRQLTWFRREPDVEWIEGFGHESIVRERVLSRIKPLIQEHR
;
A
#
# COMPACT_ATOMS: atom_id res chain seq x y z
N HIS A 1 25.49 2.21 -0.77
CA HIS A 1 24.20 1.96 -1.49
C HIS A 1 23.42 0.90 -0.71
N LEU A 2 22.07 0.80 -0.72
CA LEU A 2 21.36 -0.23 0.08
C LEU A 2 21.75 -1.68 -0.30
N LEU A 3 22.34 -1.86 -1.48
CA LEU A 3 22.93 -3.11 -1.96
C LEU A 3 24.29 -3.47 -1.30
N ASP A 4 24.99 -2.52 -0.68
CA ASP A 4 26.24 -2.81 0.06
C ASP A 4 25.99 -3.48 1.42
N LYS A 5 24.74 -3.54 1.87
CA LYS A 5 24.37 -4.04 3.20
C LYS A 5 23.91 -5.50 3.21
N ASN A 6 24.19 -6.26 2.14
CA ASN A 6 23.98 -7.71 2.10
C ASN A 6 22.52 -8.14 2.39
N VAL A 7 21.54 -7.29 2.08
CA VAL A 7 20.12 -7.61 2.22
C VAL A 7 19.72 -8.47 1.01
N PRO A 8 19.22 -9.71 1.21
CA PRO A 8 18.81 -10.56 0.10
C PRO A 8 17.71 -9.87 -0.71
N ALA A 9 17.85 -9.85 -2.04
CA ALA A 9 16.84 -9.31 -2.96
C ALA A 9 15.46 -9.98 -2.83
N GLU A 10 15.41 -11.13 -2.18
CA GLU A 10 14.25 -11.96 -1.87
C GLU A 10 13.52 -11.54 -0.57
N SER A 11 14.02 -10.56 0.18
CA SER A 11 13.37 -10.09 1.41
C SER A 11 11.99 -9.51 1.12
N ASN A 12 10.98 -9.83 1.95
CA ASN A 12 9.62 -9.27 1.87
C ASN A 12 9.61 -7.72 1.80
N ALA A 13 10.62 -7.05 2.35
CA ALA A 13 10.77 -5.60 2.27
C ALA A 13 11.17 -5.09 0.87
N LEU A 14 11.95 -5.88 0.11
CA LEU A 14 12.34 -5.59 -1.28
C LEU A 14 11.37 -6.17 -2.32
N GLY A 15 10.48 -7.09 -1.89
CA GLY A 15 9.35 -7.59 -2.66
C GLY A 15 8.18 -6.60 -2.76
N ALA A 16 8.18 -5.52 -1.98
CA ALA A 16 7.26 -4.42 -2.19
C ALA A 16 7.47 -3.83 -3.60
N HIS A 17 6.37 -3.66 -4.35
CA HIS A 17 6.39 -3.40 -5.80
C HIS A 17 7.36 -2.30 -6.27
N GLY A 18 7.64 -1.30 -5.44
CA GLY A 18 8.61 -0.26 -5.76
C GLY A 18 10.08 -0.71 -5.73
N TYR A 19 10.47 -1.60 -4.82
CA TYR A 19 11.86 -2.00 -4.67
C TYR A 19 12.31 -3.02 -5.71
N ARG A 20 11.39 -3.89 -6.16
CA ARG A 20 11.69 -4.91 -7.19
C ARG A 20 12.21 -4.29 -8.49
N ARG A 21 11.55 -3.22 -8.98
CA ARG A 21 11.92 -2.57 -10.25
C ARG A 21 13.20 -1.78 -10.15
N VAL A 22 13.43 -1.15 -9.00
CA VAL A 22 14.70 -0.48 -8.70
C VAL A 22 15.85 -1.49 -8.64
N VAL A 23 15.65 -2.67 -8.04
CA VAL A 23 16.66 -3.74 -8.04
C VAL A 23 16.97 -4.26 -9.45
N GLU A 24 15.95 -4.40 -10.33
CA GLU A 24 16.17 -4.75 -11.74
C GLU A 24 17.04 -3.72 -12.47
N TYR A 25 16.80 -2.42 -12.26
CA TYR A 25 17.63 -1.33 -12.78
C TYR A 25 19.08 -1.41 -12.27
N LEU A 26 19.24 -1.57 -10.95
CA LEU A 26 20.57 -1.63 -10.33
C LEU A 26 21.40 -2.86 -10.73
N LYS A 27 20.75 -3.92 -11.22
CA LYS A 27 21.39 -5.11 -11.80
C LYS A 27 21.62 -5.00 -13.31
N GLY A 28 21.26 -3.89 -13.94
CA GLY A 28 21.37 -3.70 -15.39
C GLY A 28 20.38 -4.54 -16.21
N LEU A 29 19.33 -5.09 -15.59
CA LEU A 29 18.32 -5.94 -16.25
C LEU A 29 17.17 -5.12 -16.85
N ARG A 30 17.10 -3.82 -16.53
CA ARG A 30 16.08 -2.88 -16.98
C ARG A 30 16.67 -1.47 -17.00
N ASP A 31 16.19 -0.61 -17.89
CA ASP A 31 16.48 0.83 -17.84
C ASP A 31 15.67 1.55 -16.74
N LEU A 32 16.12 2.76 -16.36
CA LEU A 32 15.51 3.54 -15.28
C LEU A 32 14.07 3.97 -15.59
N GLU A 33 13.81 4.36 -16.84
CA GLU A 33 12.51 4.89 -17.26
C GLU A 33 11.43 3.79 -17.19
N SER A 34 11.73 2.62 -17.75
CA SER A 34 10.94 1.40 -17.65
C SER A 34 10.74 0.96 -16.21
N ALA A 35 11.75 1.11 -15.34
CA ALA A 35 11.62 0.79 -13.92
C ALA A 35 10.62 1.71 -13.22
N ILE A 36 10.65 3.02 -13.53
CA ILE A 36 9.72 4.02 -13.00
C ILE A 36 8.29 3.73 -13.49
N GLU A 37 8.09 3.54 -14.79
CA GLU A 37 6.76 3.29 -15.35
C GLU A 37 6.15 1.99 -14.83
N GLN A 38 6.95 0.92 -14.75
CA GLN A 38 6.48 -0.34 -14.20
C GLN A 38 6.13 -0.21 -12.71
N THR A 39 6.90 0.56 -11.93
CA THR A 39 6.58 0.81 -10.51
C THR A 39 5.22 1.49 -10.36
N LYS A 40 4.93 2.51 -11.19
CA LYS A 40 3.63 3.21 -11.17
C LYS A 40 2.49 2.23 -11.49
N LEU A 41 2.66 1.38 -12.50
CA LEU A 41 1.67 0.36 -12.86
C LEU A 41 1.43 -0.65 -11.73
N ASP A 42 2.51 -1.16 -11.12
CA ASP A 42 2.42 -2.15 -10.06
C ASP A 42 1.70 -1.57 -8.82
N VAL A 43 1.97 -0.30 -8.47
CA VAL A 43 1.24 0.42 -7.41
C VAL A 43 -0.25 0.55 -7.75
N ARG A 44 -0.61 0.97 -8.97
CA ARG A 44 -2.03 1.06 -9.39
C ARG A 44 -2.74 -0.28 -9.31
N HIS A 45 -2.11 -1.34 -9.79
CA HIS A 45 -2.67 -2.69 -9.73
C HIS A 45 -2.86 -3.16 -8.29
N TYR A 46 -1.91 -2.86 -7.41
CA TYR A 46 -2.02 -3.19 -6.00
C TYR A 46 -3.16 -2.45 -5.32
N SER A 47 -3.27 -1.13 -5.51
CA SER A 47 -4.39 -0.34 -4.98
C SER A 47 -5.75 -0.86 -5.50
N LYS A 48 -5.84 -1.22 -6.79
CA LYS A 48 -7.04 -1.83 -7.37
C LYS A 48 -7.39 -3.18 -6.73
N ARG A 49 -6.39 -4.02 -6.45
CA ARG A 49 -6.60 -5.30 -5.76
C ARG A 49 -7.07 -5.10 -4.33
N GLN A 50 -6.47 -4.16 -3.58
CA GLN A 50 -6.93 -3.81 -2.23
C GLN A 50 -8.40 -3.37 -2.25
N LEU A 51 -8.76 -2.45 -3.16
CA LEU A 51 -10.14 -1.98 -3.29
C LEU A 51 -11.10 -3.12 -3.65
N THR A 52 -10.69 -4.01 -4.55
CA THR A 52 -11.51 -5.17 -4.96
C THR A 52 -11.69 -6.16 -3.81
N TRP A 53 -10.66 -6.38 -3.00
CA TRP A 53 -10.72 -7.23 -1.81
C TRP A 53 -11.67 -6.63 -0.77
N PHE A 54 -11.50 -5.37 -0.39
CA PHE A 54 -12.40 -4.69 0.57
C PHE A 54 -13.86 -4.64 0.11
N ARG A 55 -14.13 -4.54 -1.20
CA ARG A 55 -15.50 -4.59 -1.74
C ARG A 55 -16.19 -5.94 -1.57
N ARG A 56 -15.43 -7.01 -1.35
CA ARG A 56 -15.96 -8.37 -1.14
C ARG A 56 -16.15 -8.69 0.34
N GLU A 57 -15.54 -7.91 1.23
CA GLU A 57 -15.65 -8.11 2.67
C GLU A 57 -17.00 -7.56 3.17
N PRO A 58 -17.85 -8.40 3.80
CA PRO A 58 -19.21 -8.01 4.18
C PRO A 58 -19.24 -6.98 5.32
N ASP A 59 -18.22 -6.98 6.19
CA ASP A 59 -18.17 -6.15 7.39
C ASP A 59 -17.39 -4.84 7.21
N VAL A 60 -17.17 -4.42 5.96
CA VAL A 60 -16.48 -3.17 5.65
C VAL A 60 -17.46 -2.01 5.56
N GLU A 61 -17.31 -1.05 6.46
CA GLU A 61 -17.97 0.24 6.34
C GLU A 61 -17.10 1.24 5.55
N TRP A 62 -17.62 1.77 4.45
CA TRP A 62 -16.94 2.78 3.65
C TRP A 62 -17.22 4.19 4.18
N ILE A 63 -16.16 4.96 4.42
CA ILE A 63 -16.27 6.37 4.81
C ILE A 63 -15.75 7.23 3.66
N GLU A 64 -16.63 8.07 3.12
CA GLU A 64 -16.29 8.96 2.00
C GLU A 64 -15.44 10.15 2.47
N GLY A 65 -14.46 10.51 1.63
CA GLY A 65 -13.54 11.63 1.83
C GLY A 65 -12.09 11.19 2.06
N PHE A 66 -11.18 12.16 2.21
CA PHE A 66 -9.79 11.85 2.50
C PHE A 66 -9.52 11.85 4.00
N GLY A 67 -8.75 10.87 4.49
CA GLY A 67 -8.47 10.72 5.93
C GLY A 67 -7.69 11.87 6.59
N HIS A 68 -7.20 12.84 5.81
CA HIS A 68 -6.60 14.06 6.35
C HIS A 68 -7.64 15.14 6.68
N GLU A 69 -8.86 15.04 6.15
CA GLU A 69 -9.95 15.97 6.44
C GLU A 69 -10.49 15.74 7.85
N SER A 70 -10.63 16.81 8.62
CA SER A 70 -11.15 16.74 10.00
C SER A 70 -12.53 16.08 10.06
N ILE A 71 -13.39 16.36 9.09
CA ILE A 71 -14.75 15.80 9.03
C ILE A 71 -14.75 14.27 8.86
N VAL A 72 -13.81 13.73 8.10
CA VAL A 72 -13.65 12.28 7.92
C VAL A 72 -13.17 11.65 9.22
N ARG A 73 -12.20 12.28 9.89
CA ARG A 73 -11.69 11.80 11.19
C ARG A 73 -12.77 11.79 12.26
N GLU A 74 -13.58 12.83 12.33
CA GLU A 74 -14.71 12.92 13.26
C GLU A 74 -15.73 11.81 13.01
N ARG A 75 -16.08 11.54 11.74
CA ARG A 75 -16.95 10.42 11.34
C ARG A 75 -16.37 9.06 11.74
N VAL A 76 -15.07 8.85 11.52
CA VAL A 76 -14.39 7.62 11.95
C VAL A 76 -14.49 7.45 13.47
N LEU A 77 -14.20 8.51 14.24
CA LEU A 77 -14.26 8.47 15.71
C LEU A 77 -15.67 8.22 16.24
N SER A 78 -16.71 8.79 15.62
CA SER A 78 -18.10 8.56 16.05
C SER A 78 -18.55 7.12 15.82
N ARG A 79 -18.06 6.46 14.76
CA ARG A 79 -18.33 5.04 14.48
C ARG A 79 -17.58 4.07 15.40
N ILE A 80 -16.32 4.37 15.72
CA ILE A 80 -15.48 3.46 16.52
C ILE A 80 -15.80 3.52 18.02
N LYS A 81 -16.15 4.70 18.56
CA LYS A 81 -16.44 4.89 19.99
C LYS A 81 -17.42 3.87 20.59
N PRO A 82 -18.61 3.61 20.01
CA PRO A 82 -19.54 2.63 20.56
C PRO A 82 -18.97 1.21 20.55
N LEU A 83 -18.26 0.82 19.48
CA LEU A 83 -17.66 -0.53 19.35
C LEU A 83 -16.64 -0.82 20.46
N ILE A 84 -15.90 0.21 20.91
CA ILE A 84 -14.93 0.06 22.00
C ILE A 84 -15.62 0.00 23.37
N GLN A 85 -16.74 0.71 23.55
CA GLN A 85 -17.46 0.76 24.83
C GLN A 85 -18.30 -0.49 25.09
N GLU A 86 -18.79 -1.13 24.04
CA GLU A 86 -19.61 -2.35 24.11
C GLU A 86 -18.79 -3.61 24.47
N HIS A 87 -17.46 -3.54 24.40
CA HIS A 87 -16.52 -4.63 24.73
C HIS A 87 -15.80 -4.44 26.07
N ARG A 88 -16.35 -3.62 26.98
CA ARG A 88 -15.87 -3.41 28.35
C ARG A 88 -16.87 -3.93 29.37
#